data_AF-A0A1Y1XDA7-F1
#
_entry.id   AF-A0A1Y1XDA7-F1
#
_cell.length_a   1.000
_cell.length_b   1.000
_cell.length_c   1.000
_cell.angle_alpha   90.00
_cell.angle_beta   90.00
_cell.angle_gamma   90.00
#
_symmetry.space_group_name_H-M   'P 1'
#
loop_
_entity.id
_entity.type
_entity.pdbx_description
1 polymer ?
#
loop_
_entity_poly.entity_id
_entity_poly.type
_entity_poly.pdbx_seq_one_letter_code
_entity_poly.pdbx_strand_id
1 'polypeptide(L)'
;MKFNRALLLLSTLATIYCKETTTEKCVPLNGKEPAHNPYHSSLIQGREVEGNINEIVTFGPPFKPSKNSCGKVKGLGGSKITCKVEYSENHTTIFNEFIPDDRCYDLSYVLPINLSDVNVWECTTSDNEVYYKKNIVTKSMINKTLLLKECDQKLTEEPIIPNLNDFYYDYKPNKNTFLNTSKYLKPNQYITSLDKEYSFGLLSSGELVLCYGPKVDDKCERIWTNGMNYIPKVINNKKINYHFKLHLGENGHLYVTAKHIFADSPKDRKEYVIWDSLPKDLPYKVGYSDEESSYNLYIDNEEIDYPLVKVIDGAGVEILKINSDFKYEGYSFLEEYDRPLAFDIPKNKKKLN
;
A
#
# COMPACT_ATOMS: atom_id res chain seq x y z
N MET A 1 -54.30 -18.85 24.89
CA MET A 1 -54.10 -18.93 26.37
C MET A 1 -53.10 -20.06 26.61
N LYS A 2 -51.91 -19.92 27.18
CA LYS A 2 -51.39 -18.98 28.19
C LYS A 2 -50.01 -18.42 27.78
N PHE A 3 -49.76 -17.23 28.33
CA PHE A 3 -48.61 -16.34 28.19
C PHE A 3 -47.45 -16.70 29.15
N ASN A 4 -46.27 -16.13 28.84
CA ASN A 4 -45.18 -15.65 29.72
C ASN A 4 -44.14 -16.66 30.31
N ARG A 5 -42.86 -16.50 29.92
CA ARG A 5 -41.90 -15.55 30.55
C ARG A 5 -40.52 -15.48 29.81
N ALA A 6 -40.08 -14.23 29.57
CA ALA A 6 -38.73 -13.62 29.67
C ALA A 6 -37.53 -14.34 29.02
N LEU A 7 -36.87 -13.82 27.98
CA LEU A 7 -35.97 -12.66 27.93
C LEU A 7 -34.88 -12.66 29.04
N LEU A 8 -33.69 -13.16 28.71
CA LEU A 8 -32.43 -12.68 29.28
C LEU A 8 -31.32 -12.80 28.22
N LEU A 9 -30.76 -11.64 27.87
CA LEU A 9 -29.48 -11.49 27.18
C LEU A 9 -28.37 -12.15 27.99
N LEU A 10 -27.42 -12.79 27.31
CA LEU A 10 -26.00 -12.79 27.72
C LEU A 10 -25.13 -13.07 26.50
N SER A 11 -24.42 -12.02 26.11
CA SER A 11 -23.28 -12.01 25.22
C SER A 11 -22.21 -13.00 25.71
N THR A 12 -22.07 -14.14 25.05
CA THR A 12 -20.87 -14.97 25.22
C THR A 12 -19.76 -14.40 24.35
N LEU A 13 -18.97 -13.52 24.98
CA LEU A 13 -17.63 -13.16 24.56
C LEU A 13 -16.83 -14.42 24.23
N ALA A 14 -16.19 -14.40 23.07
CA ALA A 14 -15.21 -15.38 22.63
C ALA A 14 -14.10 -15.49 23.68
N THR A 15 -14.09 -16.57 24.43
CA THR A 15 -12.92 -17.03 25.17
C THR A 15 -12.31 -18.15 24.34
N ILE A 16 -11.47 -17.78 23.38
CA ILE A 16 -10.60 -18.75 22.71
C ILE A 16 -9.53 -19.11 23.73
N TYR A 17 -9.58 -20.35 24.22
CA TYR A 17 -8.58 -20.96 25.08
C TYR A 17 -7.22 -20.99 24.35
N CYS A 18 -6.35 -20.02 24.65
CA CYS A 18 -4.91 -20.20 24.44
C CYS A 18 -4.39 -21.12 25.55
N LYS A 19 -3.88 -22.28 25.16
CA LYS A 19 -3.22 -23.23 26.05
C LYS A 19 -1.90 -22.59 26.50
N GLU A 20 -1.80 -22.31 27.79
CA GLU A 20 -0.66 -21.67 28.45
C GLU A 20 0.62 -22.49 28.30
N THR A 21 1.64 -21.92 27.66
CA THR A 21 3.06 -21.98 28.10
C THR A 21 3.85 -20.84 27.45
N THR A 22 3.50 -19.59 27.76
CA THR A 22 4.36 -18.39 27.73
C THR A 22 3.54 -17.23 28.33
N THR A 23 4.12 -16.47 29.27
CA THR A 23 3.48 -15.28 29.87
C THR A 23 3.55 -14.09 28.90
N GLU A 24 2.93 -14.25 27.74
CA GLU A 24 2.83 -13.21 26.73
C GLU A 24 1.88 -12.10 27.20
N LYS A 25 2.31 -10.84 27.09
CA LYS A 25 1.45 -9.68 27.32
C LYS A 25 1.22 -8.98 26.00
N CYS A 26 -0.05 -8.85 25.59
CA CYS A 26 -0.42 -8.15 24.37
C CYS A 26 -1.29 -6.93 24.68
N VAL A 27 -1.04 -5.84 23.97
CA VAL A 27 -1.82 -4.60 24.03
C VAL A 27 -2.37 -4.31 22.62
N PRO A 28 -3.68 -4.07 22.47
CA PRO A 28 -4.24 -3.70 21.17
C PRO A 28 -3.78 -2.29 20.76
N LEU A 29 -3.33 -2.14 19.51
CA LEU A 29 -2.91 -0.87 18.92
C LEU A 29 -4.07 -0.19 18.17
N ASN A 30 -5.21 -0.07 18.82
CA ASN A 30 -6.40 0.62 18.30
C ASN A 30 -6.76 1.84 19.16
N GLY A 31 -5.77 2.39 19.86
CA GLY A 31 -5.93 3.56 20.72
C GLY A 31 -6.32 4.83 19.95
N LYS A 32 -6.76 5.84 20.69
CA LYS A 32 -7.01 7.20 20.14
C LYS A 32 -5.74 8.03 20.02
N GLU A 33 -4.61 7.55 20.55
CA GLU A 33 -3.34 8.25 20.49
C GLU A 33 -2.50 7.72 19.32
N PRO A 34 -1.88 8.58 18.49
CA PRO A 34 -1.07 8.15 17.34
C PRO A 34 0.06 7.19 17.72
N ALA A 35 0.68 7.40 18.89
CA ALA A 35 1.75 6.55 19.40
C ALA A 35 1.31 5.10 19.68
N HIS A 36 0.00 4.86 19.81
CA HIS A 36 -0.61 3.57 20.15
C HIS A 36 -1.62 3.11 19.10
N ASN A 37 -1.59 3.71 17.92
CA ASN A 37 -2.42 3.33 16.79
C ASN A 37 -1.69 3.64 15.48
N PRO A 38 -1.06 2.63 14.84
CA PRO A 38 -0.30 2.84 13.60
C PRO A 38 -1.19 3.32 12.44
N TYR A 39 -2.51 3.24 12.58
CA TYR A 39 -3.49 3.70 11.59
C TYR A 39 -4.16 5.02 11.99
N HIS A 40 -3.69 5.69 13.04
CA HIS A 40 -4.31 6.93 13.49
C HIS A 40 -4.43 7.94 12.34
N SER A 41 -5.56 8.63 12.24
CA SER A 41 -5.88 9.51 11.09
C SER A 41 -4.90 10.68 10.92
N SER A 42 -4.18 11.08 11.98
CA SER A 42 -3.10 12.07 11.88
C SER A 42 -1.82 11.53 11.22
N LEU A 43 -1.67 10.21 11.14
CA LEU A 43 -0.52 9.52 10.55
C LEU A 43 -0.78 9.13 9.09
N ILE A 44 -2.05 8.94 8.70
CA ILE A 44 -2.44 8.55 7.34
C ILE A 44 -2.71 9.81 6.52
N GLN A 45 -2.00 9.98 5.41
CA GLN A 45 -2.18 11.08 4.47
C GLN A 45 -2.87 10.54 3.22
N GLY A 46 -4.14 10.88 2.97
CA GLY A 46 -4.82 10.40 1.76
C GLY A 46 -6.32 10.15 1.80
N ARG A 47 -6.95 10.16 2.98
CA ARG A 47 -8.41 10.06 3.12
C ARG A 47 -8.99 11.37 3.64
N GLU A 48 -10.05 11.87 3.01
CA GLU A 48 -11.15 12.41 3.80
C GLU A 48 -11.62 11.24 4.68
N VAL A 49 -11.32 11.27 5.97
CA VAL A 49 -11.62 10.16 6.89
C VAL A 49 -13.11 10.17 7.20
N GLU A 50 -13.94 9.87 6.20
CA GLU A 50 -15.30 9.37 6.41
C GLU A 50 -15.24 7.84 6.43
N GLY A 51 -14.83 7.25 7.57
CA GLY A 51 -14.79 5.80 7.75
C GLY A 51 -13.85 5.34 8.87
N ASN A 52 -13.84 4.02 9.18
CA ASN A 52 -12.87 3.47 10.13
C ASN A 52 -11.52 3.27 9.43
N ILE A 53 -10.46 3.84 10.02
CA ILE A 53 -9.06 3.75 9.58
C ILE A 53 -8.49 2.32 9.51
N ASN A 54 -9.16 1.36 10.16
CA ASN A 54 -8.74 -0.04 10.21
C ASN A 54 -9.47 -0.93 9.19
N GLU A 55 -10.30 -0.36 8.32
CA GLU A 55 -11.07 -1.12 7.34
C GLU A 55 -10.26 -1.38 6.06
N ILE A 56 -10.19 -2.65 5.69
CA ILE A 56 -9.58 -3.14 4.46
C ILE A 56 -10.58 -3.93 3.63
N VAL A 57 -10.25 -4.12 2.36
CA VAL A 57 -10.92 -5.08 1.50
C VAL A 57 -10.14 -6.40 1.54
N THR A 58 -10.81 -7.50 1.87
CA THR A 58 -10.23 -8.85 1.82
C THR A 58 -11.02 -9.77 0.93
N PHE A 59 -10.37 -10.84 0.48
CA PHE A 59 -11.06 -11.92 -0.19
C PHE A 59 -11.55 -12.97 0.82
N GLY A 60 -12.77 -13.46 0.62
CA GLY A 60 -13.28 -14.62 1.32
C GLY A 60 -12.77 -15.92 0.71
N PRO A 61 -13.03 -17.07 1.35
CA PRO A 61 -12.73 -18.37 0.75
C PRO A 61 -13.50 -18.53 -0.57
N PRO A 62 -12.82 -18.99 -1.65
CA PRO A 62 -13.49 -19.20 -2.93
C PRO A 62 -14.55 -20.28 -2.79
N PHE A 63 -15.68 -20.09 -3.46
CA PHE A 63 -16.77 -21.06 -3.45
C PHE A 63 -17.29 -21.34 -4.86
N LYS A 64 -17.85 -22.53 -5.06
CA LYS A 64 -18.45 -22.93 -6.32
C LYS A 64 -19.92 -22.53 -6.34
N PRO A 65 -20.37 -21.70 -7.29
CA PRO A 65 -21.79 -21.33 -7.42
C PRO A 65 -22.62 -22.51 -7.93
N SER A 66 -23.94 -22.39 -7.85
CA SER A 66 -24.86 -23.46 -8.28
C SER A 66 -24.80 -23.71 -9.78
N LYS A 67 -24.68 -22.65 -10.59
CA LYS A 67 -24.36 -22.72 -12.03
C LYS A 67 -23.41 -21.60 -12.44
N ASN A 68 -22.56 -21.87 -13.42
CA ASN A 68 -21.62 -20.91 -14.01
C ASN A 68 -21.43 -21.24 -15.50
N SER A 69 -21.56 -20.24 -16.36
CA SER A 69 -21.48 -20.41 -17.81
C SER A 69 -20.07 -20.50 -18.39
N CYS A 70 -19.02 -20.10 -17.66
CA CYS A 70 -17.67 -19.97 -18.22
C CYS A 70 -16.81 -21.23 -18.06
N GLY A 71 -16.90 -21.92 -16.93
CA GLY A 71 -16.11 -23.15 -16.69
C GLY A 71 -14.61 -22.96 -16.97
N LYS A 72 -14.02 -23.85 -17.76
CA LYS A 72 -12.62 -23.76 -18.18
C LYS A 72 -12.47 -23.07 -19.53
N VAL A 73 -11.54 -22.12 -19.63
CA VAL A 73 -11.18 -21.39 -20.85
C VAL A 73 -9.71 -21.58 -21.19
N LYS A 74 -9.36 -21.59 -22.47
CA LYS A 74 -7.97 -21.75 -22.97
C LYS A 74 -7.81 -21.07 -24.33
N GLY A 75 -6.66 -20.44 -24.58
CA GLY A 75 -6.34 -19.81 -25.87
C GLY A 75 -7.16 -18.55 -26.17
N LEU A 76 -7.56 -17.82 -25.12
CA LEU A 76 -8.33 -16.57 -25.21
C LEU A 76 -7.52 -15.37 -24.68
N GLY A 77 -6.18 -15.42 -24.73
CA GLY A 77 -5.33 -14.35 -24.22
C GLY A 77 -5.67 -12.99 -24.81
N GLY A 78 -5.68 -11.96 -23.96
CA GLY A 78 -6.04 -10.59 -24.34
C GLY A 78 -7.53 -10.36 -24.60
N SER A 79 -8.39 -11.37 -24.41
CA SER A 79 -9.83 -11.27 -24.66
C SER A 79 -10.61 -10.96 -23.39
N LYS A 80 -11.77 -10.32 -23.55
CA LYS A 80 -12.79 -10.20 -22.49
C LYS A 80 -13.89 -11.22 -22.71
N ILE A 81 -14.25 -11.93 -21.65
CA ILE A 81 -15.33 -12.93 -21.66
C ILE A 81 -16.44 -12.53 -20.69
N THR A 82 -17.67 -12.91 -21.00
CA THR A 82 -18.82 -12.63 -20.14
C THR A 82 -19.33 -13.93 -19.53
N CYS A 83 -19.39 -13.97 -18.21
CA CYS A 83 -19.81 -15.14 -17.42
C CYS A 83 -21.10 -14.85 -16.67
N LYS A 84 -22.11 -15.71 -16.85
CA LYS A 84 -23.34 -15.70 -16.08
C LYS A 84 -23.24 -16.70 -14.95
N VAL A 85 -23.38 -16.23 -13.71
CA VAL A 85 -23.25 -17.03 -12.49
C VAL A 85 -24.55 -17.00 -11.70
N GLU A 86 -25.06 -18.17 -11.33
CA GLU A 86 -26.28 -18.36 -10.53
C GLU A 86 -25.93 -18.86 -9.13
N TYR A 87 -26.34 -18.12 -8.10
CA TYR A 87 -26.07 -18.45 -6.69
C TYR A 87 -27.24 -19.17 -6.03
N SER A 88 -28.45 -18.78 -6.40
CA SER A 88 -29.72 -19.35 -5.99
C SER A 88 -30.74 -19.12 -7.12
N GLU A 89 -31.92 -19.73 -7.03
CA GLU A 89 -32.95 -19.68 -8.08
C GLU A 89 -33.31 -18.26 -8.55
N ASN A 90 -33.07 -17.23 -7.70
CA ASN A 90 -33.41 -15.84 -7.99
C ASN A 90 -32.22 -14.87 -7.97
N HIS A 91 -30.97 -15.36 -7.85
CA HIS A 91 -29.80 -14.48 -7.79
C HIS A 91 -28.77 -14.85 -8.85
N THR A 92 -28.69 -14.01 -9.88
CA THR A 92 -27.73 -14.13 -10.98
C THR A 92 -26.85 -12.89 -11.04
N THR A 93 -25.55 -13.08 -11.23
CA THR A 93 -24.59 -12.00 -11.51
C THR A 93 -23.90 -12.25 -12.83
N ILE A 94 -23.63 -11.17 -13.57
CA ILE A 94 -22.86 -11.19 -14.82
C ILE A 94 -21.48 -10.61 -14.52
N PHE A 95 -20.44 -11.38 -14.83
CA PHE A 95 -19.04 -10.98 -14.73
C PHE A 95 -18.47 -10.75 -16.11
N ASN A 96 -17.62 -9.73 -16.25
CA ASN A 96 -16.83 -9.51 -17.45
C ASN A 96 -15.36 -9.66 -17.07
N GLU A 97 -14.75 -10.78 -17.46
CA GLU A 97 -13.40 -11.15 -17.04
C GLU A 97 -12.41 -10.96 -18.18
N PHE A 98 -11.21 -10.45 -17.86
CA PHE A 98 -10.12 -10.33 -18.83
C PHE A 98 -9.19 -11.54 -18.72
N ILE A 99 -8.94 -12.23 -19.83
CA ILE A 99 -8.04 -13.37 -19.87
C ILE A 99 -6.63 -12.87 -20.21
N PRO A 100 -5.65 -13.01 -19.30
CA PRO A 100 -4.36 -12.34 -19.43
C PRO A 100 -3.50 -12.93 -20.55
N ASP A 101 -3.58 -14.25 -20.79
CA ASP A 101 -2.78 -14.96 -21.77
C ASP A 101 -3.45 -16.27 -22.24
N ASP A 102 -2.80 -16.99 -23.13
CA ASP A 102 -3.34 -18.20 -23.77
C ASP A 102 -3.30 -19.47 -22.89
N ARG A 103 -2.90 -19.36 -21.61
CA ARG A 103 -2.95 -20.49 -20.66
C ARG A 103 -4.39 -20.93 -20.37
N CYS A 104 -4.50 -22.05 -19.66
CA CYS A 104 -5.79 -22.61 -19.26
C CYS A 104 -6.21 -22.05 -17.90
N TYR A 105 -7.40 -21.46 -17.84
CA TYR A 105 -7.99 -20.93 -16.60
C TYR A 105 -9.34 -21.60 -16.29
N ASP A 106 -9.56 -21.96 -15.03
CA ASP A 106 -10.81 -22.47 -14.49
C ASP A 106 -11.54 -21.36 -13.71
N LEU A 107 -12.58 -20.83 -14.34
CA LEU A 107 -13.40 -19.72 -13.84
C LEU A 107 -14.64 -20.21 -13.11
N SER A 108 -14.66 -21.48 -12.71
CA SER A 108 -15.80 -22.09 -12.03
C SER A 108 -16.02 -21.54 -10.62
N TYR A 109 -15.06 -20.81 -10.04
CA TYR A 109 -15.08 -20.37 -8.66
C TYR A 109 -15.32 -18.87 -8.56
N VAL A 110 -16.10 -18.49 -7.55
CA VAL A 110 -16.37 -17.10 -7.19
C VAL A 110 -15.60 -16.78 -5.92
N LEU A 111 -14.99 -15.60 -5.91
CA LEU A 111 -14.27 -15.06 -4.78
C LEU A 111 -15.12 -13.95 -4.13
N PRO A 112 -15.56 -14.10 -2.87
CA PRO A 112 -16.20 -13.01 -2.13
C PRO A 112 -15.21 -11.88 -1.91
N ILE A 113 -15.67 -10.63 -2.04
CA ILE A 113 -14.93 -9.43 -1.68
C ILE A 113 -15.61 -8.87 -0.43
N ASN A 114 -14.87 -8.82 0.67
CA ASN A 114 -15.34 -8.47 1.99
C ASN A 114 -14.75 -7.15 2.45
N LEU A 115 -15.56 -6.35 3.13
CA LEU A 115 -15.07 -5.31 4.02
C LEU A 115 -14.72 -5.96 5.37
N SER A 116 -13.50 -5.73 5.85
CA SER A 116 -12.97 -6.34 7.06
C SER A 116 -12.24 -5.32 7.93
N ASP A 117 -12.26 -5.52 9.24
CA ASP A 117 -11.46 -4.76 10.21
C ASP A 117 -10.12 -5.43 10.47
N VAL A 118 -9.05 -4.66 10.45
CA VAL A 118 -7.73 -5.06 10.93
C VAL A 118 -7.57 -4.65 12.39
N ASN A 119 -7.25 -5.62 13.22
CA ASN A 119 -6.80 -5.37 14.58
C ASN A 119 -5.33 -5.77 14.68
N VAL A 120 -4.50 -4.86 15.20
CA VAL A 120 -3.08 -5.09 15.45
C VAL A 120 -2.85 -5.10 16.95
N TRP A 121 -2.01 -6.00 17.43
CA TRP A 121 -1.54 -6.04 18.82
C TRP A 121 -0.03 -5.96 18.84
N GLU A 122 0.48 -5.18 19.79
CA GLU A 122 1.87 -5.27 20.22
C GLU A 122 1.94 -6.30 21.34
N CYS A 123 2.80 -7.30 21.18
CA CYS A 123 3.00 -8.36 22.15
C CYS A 123 4.44 -8.35 22.63
N THR A 124 4.63 -8.60 23.92
CA THR A 124 5.95 -8.69 24.55
C THR A 124 6.14 -10.08 25.14
N THR A 125 7.29 -10.69 24.82
CA THR A 125 7.71 -11.96 25.41
C THR A 125 8.25 -11.76 26.84
N SER A 126 8.49 -12.86 27.55
CA SER A 126 9.16 -12.83 28.86
C SER A 126 10.56 -12.22 28.81
N ASP A 127 11.21 -12.25 27.64
CA ASP A 127 12.55 -11.74 27.40
C ASP A 127 12.56 -10.28 26.92
N ASN A 128 11.41 -9.59 27.02
CA ASN A 128 11.18 -8.23 26.51
C ASN A 128 11.35 -8.07 25.00
N GLU A 129 11.23 -9.15 24.23
CA GLU A 129 11.16 -9.03 22.78
C GLU A 129 9.77 -8.55 22.38
N VAL A 130 9.73 -7.48 21.58
CA VAL A 130 8.50 -6.88 21.05
C VAL A 130 8.25 -7.42 19.65
N TYR A 131 7.04 -7.91 19.43
CA TYR A 131 6.57 -8.34 18.12
C TYR A 131 5.10 -7.98 17.96
N TYR A 132 4.59 -8.09 16.73
CA TYR A 132 3.23 -7.67 16.43
C TYR A 132 2.40 -8.86 15.97
N LYS A 133 1.12 -8.87 16.35
CA LYS A 133 0.12 -9.80 15.83
C LYS A 133 -0.95 -9.02 15.08
N LYS A 134 -1.52 -9.63 14.03
CA LYS A 134 -2.69 -9.11 13.32
C LYS A 134 -3.84 -10.09 13.36
N ASN A 135 -5.05 -9.57 13.29
CA ASN A 135 -6.29 -10.33 13.13
C ASN A 135 -7.21 -9.53 12.21
N ILE A 136 -7.82 -10.22 11.27
CA ILE A 136 -8.70 -9.61 10.29
C ILE A 136 -10.09 -10.18 10.51
N VAL A 137 -11.04 -9.30 10.81
CA VAL A 137 -12.42 -9.68 11.11
C VAL A 137 -13.33 -9.18 10.00
N THR A 138 -13.95 -10.09 9.25
CA THR A 138 -14.91 -9.73 8.22
C THR A 138 -16.15 -9.08 8.82
N LYS A 139 -16.48 -7.87 8.34
CA LYS A 139 -17.71 -7.15 8.68
C LYS A 139 -18.86 -7.55 7.77
N SER A 140 -18.64 -7.47 6.47
CA SER A 140 -19.68 -7.72 5.46
C SER A 140 -19.07 -8.02 4.10
N MET A 141 -19.78 -8.80 3.29
CA MET A 141 -19.46 -8.96 1.87
C MET A 141 -19.96 -7.75 1.08
N ILE A 142 -19.06 -7.08 0.37
CA ILE A 142 -19.36 -5.86 -0.41
C ILE A 142 -19.46 -6.14 -1.90
N ASN A 143 -18.73 -7.13 -2.41
CA ASN A 143 -18.75 -7.50 -3.82
C ASN A 143 -18.33 -8.95 -4.03
N LYS A 144 -18.24 -9.40 -5.27
CA LYS A 144 -17.72 -10.71 -5.68
C LYS A 144 -16.95 -10.54 -7.00
N THR A 145 -16.02 -11.44 -7.27
CA THR A 145 -15.37 -11.57 -8.58
C THR A 145 -15.17 -13.04 -8.96
N LEU A 146 -14.77 -13.32 -10.20
CA LEU A 146 -14.35 -14.66 -10.59
C LEU A 146 -12.90 -14.91 -10.18
N LEU A 147 -12.63 -16.13 -9.74
CA LEU A 147 -11.26 -16.54 -9.48
C LEU A 147 -10.62 -17.03 -10.78
N LEU A 148 -9.60 -16.33 -11.26
CA LEU A 148 -8.79 -16.73 -12.40
C LEU A 148 -7.75 -17.78 -12.00
N LYS A 149 -8.18 -19.04 -11.88
CA LYS A 149 -7.34 -20.13 -11.40
C LYS A 149 -6.72 -20.91 -12.56
N GLU A 150 -5.42 -21.20 -12.55
CA GLU A 150 -4.88 -22.12 -13.57
C GLU A 150 -5.48 -23.53 -13.44
N CYS A 151 -5.79 -24.15 -14.57
CA CYS A 151 -6.49 -25.44 -14.62
C CYS A 151 -5.79 -26.57 -13.84
N ASP A 152 -4.47 -26.51 -13.74
CA ASP A 152 -3.63 -27.54 -13.10
C ASP A 152 -3.31 -27.22 -11.62
N GLN A 153 -3.68 -26.03 -11.16
CA GLN A 153 -3.48 -25.62 -9.77
C GLN A 153 -4.52 -26.31 -8.87
N LYS A 154 -4.12 -26.72 -7.66
CA LYS A 154 -5.09 -27.14 -6.64
C LYS A 154 -5.60 -25.91 -5.89
N LEU A 155 -6.89 -25.90 -5.56
CA LEU A 155 -7.41 -24.91 -4.62
C LEU A 155 -6.96 -25.33 -3.23
N THR A 156 -6.25 -24.44 -2.55
CA THR A 156 -6.11 -24.52 -1.10
C THR A 156 -7.42 -24.03 -0.48
N GLU A 157 -7.97 -24.79 0.46
CA GLU A 157 -9.23 -24.48 1.15
C GLU A 157 -9.06 -23.39 2.22
N GLU A 158 -7.83 -22.94 2.46
CA GLU A 158 -7.55 -21.89 3.42
C GLU A 158 -8.15 -20.56 2.93
N PRO A 159 -8.73 -19.75 3.83
CA PRO A 159 -9.09 -18.39 3.48
C PRO A 159 -7.81 -17.74 2.95
N ILE A 160 -7.85 -17.31 1.69
CA ILE A 160 -6.83 -16.43 1.13
C ILE A 160 -7.03 -15.11 1.87
N ILE A 161 -6.51 -15.03 3.09
CA ILE A 161 -6.23 -13.76 3.72
C ILE A 161 -5.18 -13.17 2.79
N PRO A 162 -5.47 -12.09 2.06
CA PRO A 162 -4.44 -11.48 1.27
C PRO A 162 -3.45 -10.90 2.28
N ASN A 163 -2.40 -11.66 2.57
CA ASN A 163 -1.11 -11.04 2.61
C ASN A 163 -1.00 -10.43 1.20
N LEU A 164 -1.08 -9.11 1.10
CA LEU A 164 -1.03 -8.35 -0.16
C LEU A 164 0.20 -8.71 -1.01
N ASN A 165 1.15 -9.47 -0.46
CA ASN A 165 2.29 -10.04 -1.16
C ASN A 165 1.92 -11.11 -2.22
N ASP A 166 0.79 -11.82 -2.11
CA ASP A 166 0.49 -12.98 -2.99
C ASP A 166 -0.69 -12.82 -3.96
N PHE A 167 -1.43 -11.70 -3.91
CA PHE A 167 -2.64 -11.52 -4.75
C PHE A 167 -2.77 -10.17 -5.47
N TYR A 168 -1.64 -9.51 -5.75
CA TYR A 168 -1.54 -8.91 -7.08
C TYR A 168 -1.44 -10.10 -8.03
N TYR A 169 -2.45 -10.32 -8.87
CA TYR A 169 -2.48 -11.23 -10.02
C TYR A 169 -1.20 -12.06 -10.21
N ASP A 170 -1.31 -13.37 -10.46
CA ASP A 170 -0.26 -14.21 -11.08
C ASP A 170 0.10 -13.75 -12.53
N TYR A 171 -0.18 -12.48 -12.83
CA TYR A 171 0.57 -11.64 -13.73
C TYR A 171 1.89 -11.30 -13.06
N LYS A 172 2.94 -12.11 -13.30
CA LYS A 172 4.33 -11.81 -12.95
C LYS A 172 4.55 -10.29 -13.01
N PRO A 173 4.52 -9.57 -11.88
CA PRO A 173 4.51 -8.13 -11.93
C PRO A 173 5.80 -7.74 -12.62
N ASN A 174 5.69 -6.95 -13.69
CA ASN A 174 6.88 -6.41 -14.30
C ASN A 174 7.69 -5.78 -13.16
N LYS A 175 9.01 -6.01 -13.13
CA LYS A 175 9.90 -5.60 -12.02
C LYS A 175 9.77 -4.11 -11.60
N ASN A 176 9.10 -3.31 -12.43
CA ASN A 176 8.89 -1.88 -12.30
C ASN A 176 7.44 -1.49 -11.97
N THR A 177 6.54 -2.37 -11.50
CA THR A 177 5.16 -1.94 -11.14
C THR A 177 5.00 -1.58 -9.66
N PHE A 178 5.94 -1.98 -8.81
CA PHE A 178 5.91 -1.72 -7.38
C PHE A 178 7.29 -1.43 -6.81
N LEU A 179 7.32 -0.72 -5.69
CA LEU A 179 8.49 -0.55 -4.84
C LEU A 179 8.17 -1.10 -3.45
N ASN A 180 8.99 -2.03 -2.96
CA ASN A 180 8.89 -2.60 -1.62
C ASN A 180 10.01 -2.07 -0.72
N THR A 181 9.92 -2.36 0.59
CA THR A 181 10.85 -1.82 1.60
C THR A 181 12.32 -2.21 1.40
N SER A 182 12.57 -3.37 0.78
CA SER A 182 13.94 -3.87 0.54
C SER A 182 14.65 -3.18 -0.63
N LYS A 183 13.96 -2.32 -1.38
CA LYS A 183 14.48 -1.66 -2.58
C LYS A 183 14.41 -0.14 -2.45
N TYR A 184 15.14 0.53 -3.32
CA TYR A 184 15.09 1.97 -3.48
C TYR A 184 15.22 2.32 -4.95
N LEU A 185 14.68 3.49 -5.34
CA LEU A 185 14.80 4.02 -6.68
C LEU A 185 15.88 5.10 -6.73
N LYS A 186 16.77 5.00 -7.71
CA LYS A 186 17.77 6.02 -8.05
C LYS A 186 17.19 7.03 -9.04
N PRO A 187 17.88 8.15 -9.32
CA PRO A 187 17.51 9.06 -10.38
C PRO A 187 17.16 8.36 -11.70
N ASN A 188 16.05 8.80 -12.30
CA ASN A 188 15.42 8.30 -13.51
C ASN A 188 14.95 6.83 -13.42
N GLN A 189 14.89 6.25 -12.21
CA GLN A 189 14.18 5.00 -11.95
C GLN A 189 12.77 5.33 -11.43
N TYR A 190 11.82 4.48 -11.81
CA TYR A 190 10.41 4.70 -11.58
C TYR A 190 9.65 3.38 -11.51
N ILE A 191 8.49 3.44 -10.90
CA ILE A 191 7.43 2.44 -11.07
C ILE A 191 6.42 2.91 -12.13
N THR A 192 5.64 2.00 -12.70
CA THR A 192 4.58 2.28 -13.66
C THR A 192 3.25 1.69 -13.22
N SER A 193 2.14 2.28 -13.66
CA SER A 193 0.83 1.61 -13.62
C SER A 193 0.86 0.31 -14.44
N LEU A 194 -0.12 -0.57 -14.22
CA LEU A 194 -0.18 -1.87 -14.89
C LEU A 194 -0.26 -1.74 -16.42
N ASP A 195 -1.05 -0.78 -16.90
CA ASP A 195 -1.19 -0.42 -18.31
C ASP A 195 -0.06 0.50 -18.84
N LYS A 196 0.81 0.99 -17.95
CA LYS A 196 1.91 1.91 -18.22
C LYS A 196 1.48 3.29 -18.74
N GLU A 197 0.23 3.67 -18.52
CA GLU A 197 -0.24 5.04 -18.77
C GLU A 197 0.41 6.04 -17.82
N TYR A 198 0.86 5.60 -16.65
CA TYR A 198 1.43 6.47 -15.62
C TYR A 198 2.76 5.93 -15.11
N SER A 199 3.60 6.85 -14.62
CA SER A 199 4.86 6.49 -13.97
C SER A 199 5.18 7.41 -12.79
N PHE A 200 5.77 6.83 -11.75
CA PHE A 200 6.13 7.54 -10.52
C PHE A 200 7.57 7.26 -10.15
N GLY A 201 8.36 8.30 -9.87
CA GLY A 201 9.77 8.09 -9.58
C GLY A 201 10.54 9.37 -9.28
N LEU A 202 11.86 9.22 -9.32
CA LEU A 202 12.80 10.22 -8.84
C LEU A 202 13.58 10.82 -10.02
N LEU A 203 13.55 12.14 -10.19
CA LEU A 203 14.35 12.84 -11.18
C LEU A 203 15.81 13.01 -10.72
N SER A 204 16.69 13.34 -11.66
CA SER A 204 18.09 13.69 -11.38
C SER A 204 18.29 14.95 -10.54
N SER A 205 17.25 15.78 -10.38
CA SER A 205 17.20 16.90 -9.44
C SER A 205 16.94 16.46 -7.99
N GLY A 206 16.51 15.22 -7.77
CA GLY A 206 15.97 14.77 -6.48
C GLY A 206 14.46 14.99 -6.34
N GLU A 207 13.82 15.63 -7.33
CA GLU A 207 12.37 15.84 -7.38
C GLU A 207 11.63 14.51 -7.59
N LEU A 208 10.59 14.27 -6.79
CA LEU A 208 9.63 13.19 -7.01
C LEU A 208 8.53 13.66 -7.92
N VAL A 209 8.17 12.83 -8.90
CA VAL A 209 7.14 13.16 -9.88
C VAL A 209 6.23 11.97 -10.15
N LEU A 210 4.95 12.26 -10.32
CA LEU A 210 3.98 11.42 -11.01
C LEU A 210 3.79 12.00 -12.41
N CYS A 211 4.06 11.20 -13.43
CA CYS A 211 4.01 11.60 -14.83
C CYS A 211 2.90 10.86 -15.57
N TYR A 212 2.29 11.54 -16.54
CA TYR A 212 1.61 10.87 -17.64
C TYR A 212 2.65 10.25 -18.59
N GLY A 213 2.44 9.00 -18.95
CA GLY A 213 3.30 8.18 -19.79
C GLY A 213 4.20 7.18 -19.05
N PRO A 214 4.83 6.27 -19.79
CA PRO A 214 5.49 5.09 -19.24
C PRO A 214 6.89 5.36 -18.67
N LYS A 215 7.32 6.62 -18.55
CA LYS A 215 8.68 7.00 -18.15
C LYS A 215 8.71 8.30 -17.35
N VAL A 216 9.63 8.33 -16.38
CA VAL A 216 10.00 9.55 -15.65
C VAL A 216 11.26 10.17 -16.24
N ASP A 217 11.14 11.40 -16.74
CA ASP A 217 12.25 12.25 -17.16
C ASP A 217 11.91 13.75 -16.97
N ASP A 218 12.90 14.63 -17.18
CA ASP A 218 12.74 16.07 -16.95
C ASP A 218 11.62 16.72 -17.81
N LYS A 219 11.22 16.08 -18.92
CA LYS A 219 10.23 16.55 -19.90
C LYS A 219 8.86 15.88 -19.77
N CYS A 220 8.69 14.95 -18.83
CA CYS A 220 7.41 14.28 -18.66
C CYS A 220 6.29 15.30 -18.34
N GLU A 221 5.07 14.97 -18.76
CA GLU A 221 3.88 15.70 -18.36
C GLU A 221 3.57 15.38 -16.89
N ARG A 222 3.81 16.36 -16.00
CA ARG A 222 3.71 16.18 -14.55
C ARG A 222 2.25 16.30 -14.11
N ILE A 223 1.78 15.25 -13.44
CA ILE A 223 0.47 15.19 -12.77
C ILE A 223 0.62 15.65 -11.31
N TRP A 224 1.72 15.26 -10.67
CA TRP A 224 2.06 15.66 -9.31
C TRP A 224 3.58 15.78 -9.14
N THR A 225 4.02 16.64 -8.23
CA THR A 225 5.42 16.77 -7.82
C THR A 225 5.53 17.18 -6.35
N ASN A 226 6.61 16.75 -5.68
CA ASN A 226 6.95 17.25 -4.35
C ASN A 226 7.69 18.60 -4.36
N GLY A 227 7.87 19.22 -5.53
CA GLY A 227 8.39 20.58 -5.65
C GLY A 227 9.87 20.77 -5.33
N MET A 228 10.64 19.68 -5.15
CA MET A 228 12.09 19.70 -4.91
C MET A 228 12.93 19.99 -6.17
N ASN A 229 12.48 20.91 -7.02
CA ASN A 229 13.13 21.28 -8.27
C ASN A 229 14.24 22.33 -8.11
N TYR A 230 14.60 22.69 -6.87
CA TYR A 230 15.54 23.78 -6.56
C TYR A 230 16.97 23.31 -6.30
N ILE A 231 17.23 22.01 -6.14
CA ILE A 231 18.57 21.48 -5.87
C ILE A 231 19.42 21.53 -7.16
N PRO A 232 20.54 22.25 -7.19
CA PRO A 232 21.28 22.51 -8.43
C PRO A 232 22.09 21.29 -8.86
N LYS A 233 21.93 20.87 -10.13
CA LYS A 233 22.70 19.77 -10.74
C LYS A 233 24.17 20.14 -11.01
N VAL A 234 24.50 21.43 -11.03
CA VAL A 234 25.83 21.97 -11.35
C VAL A 234 26.19 23.08 -10.37
N ILE A 235 27.39 23.01 -9.78
CA ILE A 235 27.96 24.05 -8.92
C ILE A 235 29.36 24.36 -9.45
N ASN A 236 29.68 25.63 -9.68
CA ASN A 236 30.99 26.07 -10.19
C ASN A 236 31.42 25.33 -11.47
N ASN A 237 30.50 25.18 -12.45
CA ASN A 237 30.69 24.41 -13.70
C ASN A 237 31.02 22.92 -13.51
N LYS A 238 30.87 22.36 -12.31
CA LYS A 238 31.04 20.94 -12.03
C LYS A 238 29.69 20.30 -11.76
N LYS A 239 29.42 19.18 -12.45
CA LYS A 239 28.24 18.35 -12.17
C LYS A 239 28.38 17.75 -10.78
N ILE A 240 27.37 17.95 -9.94
CA ILE A 240 27.32 17.38 -8.60
C ILE A 240 26.45 16.14 -8.63
N ASN A 241 26.89 15.08 -7.95
CA ASN A 241 26.10 13.87 -7.76
C ASN A 241 25.72 13.77 -6.29
N TYR A 242 24.47 14.09 -5.98
CA TYR A 242 23.94 13.97 -4.63
C TYR A 242 23.50 12.54 -4.26
N HIS A 243 23.69 11.56 -5.15
CA HIS A 243 23.34 10.16 -4.90
C HIS A 243 21.90 9.98 -4.36
N PHE A 244 20.94 10.70 -4.95
CA PHE A 244 19.57 10.64 -4.47
C PHE A 244 19.00 9.22 -4.47
N LYS A 245 18.14 8.93 -3.51
CA LYS A 245 17.39 7.67 -3.47
C LYS A 245 16.00 7.91 -2.90
N LEU A 246 15.00 7.31 -3.53
CA LEU A 246 13.65 7.17 -2.99
C LEU A 246 13.54 5.83 -2.29
N HIS A 247 13.11 5.86 -1.04
CA HIS A 247 12.92 4.70 -0.18
C HIS A 247 11.46 4.58 0.23
N LEU A 248 11.01 3.34 0.39
CA LEU A 248 9.88 2.99 1.23
C LEU A 248 10.44 2.36 2.51
N GLY A 249 10.33 3.05 3.63
CA GLY A 249 10.89 2.61 4.91
C GLY A 249 10.14 1.45 5.55
N GLU A 250 10.84 0.69 6.40
CA GLU A 250 10.22 -0.34 7.26
C GLU A 250 9.28 0.26 8.32
N ASN A 251 9.28 1.58 8.47
CA ASN A 251 8.35 2.34 9.30
C ASN A 251 7.13 2.86 8.52
N GLY A 252 6.98 2.53 7.23
CA GLY A 252 5.86 2.98 6.39
C GLY A 252 6.06 4.35 5.74
N HIS A 253 7.20 5.02 5.99
CA HIS A 253 7.49 6.33 5.42
C HIS A 253 7.99 6.19 3.97
N LEU A 254 7.47 7.01 3.07
CA LEU A 254 8.07 7.24 1.76
C LEU A 254 9.01 8.45 1.87
N TYR A 255 10.31 8.28 1.62
CA TYR A 255 11.27 9.37 1.83
C TYR A 255 12.38 9.41 0.78
N VAL A 256 12.93 10.60 0.53
CA VAL A 256 14.07 10.81 -0.35
C VAL A 256 15.31 11.11 0.47
N THR A 257 16.42 10.47 0.13
CA THR A 257 17.73 10.74 0.74
C THR A 257 18.72 11.35 -0.25
N ALA A 258 19.73 12.03 0.28
CA ALA A 258 20.84 12.59 -0.47
C ALA A 258 22.18 12.50 0.29
N LYS A 259 23.27 12.53 -0.46
CA LYS A 259 24.64 12.74 -0.01
C LYS A 259 25.15 14.07 -0.55
N HIS A 260 26.23 14.60 0.06
CA HIS A 260 26.90 15.81 -0.41
C HIS A 260 26.00 17.06 -0.49
N ILE A 261 24.94 17.10 0.31
CA ILE A 261 23.97 18.20 0.32
C ILE A 261 24.43 19.38 1.20
N PHE A 262 25.28 19.12 2.20
CA PHE A 262 25.83 20.14 3.12
C PHE A 262 27.28 20.51 2.78
N ALA A 263 27.64 21.78 2.99
CA ALA A 263 28.93 22.37 2.62
C ALA A 263 30.12 21.79 3.40
N ASP A 264 29.86 21.37 4.64
CA ASP A 264 30.81 20.74 5.56
C ASP A 264 30.94 19.22 5.35
N SER A 265 30.22 18.65 4.37
CA SER A 265 30.13 17.21 4.13
C SER A 265 31.10 16.60 3.08
N PRO A 266 32.23 17.21 2.63
CA PRO A 266 33.05 16.57 1.59
C PRO A 266 33.76 15.30 2.07
N LYS A 267 33.82 15.03 3.39
CA LYS A 267 34.42 13.81 3.96
C LYS A 267 33.42 12.76 4.46
N ASP A 268 32.16 13.13 4.65
CA ASP A 268 31.15 12.21 5.17
C ASP A 268 30.38 11.52 4.05
N ARG A 269 30.43 10.18 4.05
CA ARG A 269 29.59 9.32 3.19
C ARG A 269 28.14 9.22 3.68
N LYS A 270 27.78 10.02 4.68
CA LYS A 270 26.49 9.99 5.36
C LYS A 270 25.38 10.41 4.40
N GLU A 271 24.29 9.67 4.48
CA GLU A 271 23.07 9.87 3.71
C GLU A 271 22.07 10.57 4.63
N TYR A 272 21.42 11.61 4.12
CA TYR A 272 20.49 12.46 4.87
C TYR A 272 19.11 12.37 4.22
N VAL A 273 18.05 12.30 5.03
CA VAL A 273 16.68 12.45 4.54
C VAL A 273 16.50 13.91 4.15
N ILE A 274 16.04 14.18 2.93
CA ILE A 274 15.82 15.54 2.43
C ILE A 274 14.34 15.82 2.19
N TRP A 275 13.54 14.76 2.13
CA TRP A 275 12.09 14.79 2.01
C TRP A 275 11.47 13.55 2.64
N ASP A 276 10.32 13.70 3.29
CA ASP A 276 9.52 12.59 3.82
C ASP A 276 8.03 12.84 3.56
N SER A 277 7.31 11.75 3.36
CA SER A 277 5.84 11.66 3.32
C SER A 277 5.15 11.98 4.64
N LEU A 278 5.87 12.12 5.75
CA LEU A 278 5.30 12.45 7.04
C LEU A 278 6.11 13.54 7.74
N PRO A 279 5.46 14.39 8.56
CA PRO A 279 6.19 15.35 9.37
C PRO A 279 7.15 14.63 10.32
N LYS A 280 8.33 15.21 10.52
CA LYS A 280 9.38 14.66 11.40
C LYS A 280 8.91 14.38 12.82
N ASP A 281 8.02 15.22 13.34
CA ASP A 281 7.52 15.13 14.71
C ASP A 281 6.64 13.90 14.94
N LEU A 282 6.40 13.10 13.89
CA LEU A 282 5.80 11.78 13.95
C LEU A 282 6.86 10.71 13.68
N PRO A 283 7.79 10.41 14.62
CA PRO A 283 8.78 9.34 14.48
C PRO A 283 8.17 7.93 14.58
N TYR A 284 6.85 7.83 14.38
CA TYR A 284 6.08 6.62 14.63
C TYR A 284 6.04 5.75 13.39
N LYS A 285 6.01 4.44 13.61
CA LYS A 285 5.65 3.49 12.57
C LYS A 285 4.22 3.79 12.10
N VAL A 286 4.03 4.00 10.81
CA VAL A 286 2.72 4.16 10.19
C VAL A 286 2.36 2.88 9.47
N GLY A 287 1.22 2.32 9.83
CA GLY A 287 0.79 1.00 9.39
C GLY A 287 1.54 -0.15 10.07
N TYR A 288 1.32 -1.33 9.53
CA TYR A 288 1.81 -2.60 10.03
C TYR A 288 2.73 -3.27 9.00
N SER A 289 3.79 -3.89 9.51
CA SER A 289 4.65 -4.80 8.75
C SER A 289 5.15 -5.89 9.69
N ASP A 290 5.36 -7.08 9.13
CA ASP A 290 6.00 -8.22 9.78
C ASP A 290 7.05 -8.85 8.85
N GLU A 291 7.66 -9.96 9.26
CA GLU A 291 8.70 -10.64 8.48
C GLU A 291 8.20 -11.16 7.12
N GLU A 292 6.90 -11.44 7.01
CA GLU A 292 6.26 -12.01 5.83
C GLU A 292 5.52 -10.97 4.98
N SER A 293 5.33 -9.75 5.50
CA SER A 293 4.45 -8.71 4.96
C SER A 293 5.13 -7.34 5.03
N SER A 294 5.58 -6.81 3.87
CA SER A 294 6.23 -5.50 3.77
C SER A 294 5.27 -4.43 3.25
N TYR A 295 5.63 -3.16 3.44
CA TYR A 295 4.97 -2.07 2.72
C TYR A 295 5.24 -2.17 1.22
N ASN A 296 4.24 -1.80 0.43
CA ASN A 296 4.33 -1.73 -1.02
C ASN A 296 3.79 -0.38 -1.53
N LEU A 297 4.55 0.22 -2.44
CA LEU A 297 4.17 1.41 -3.19
C LEU A 297 3.79 1.01 -4.61
N TYR A 298 2.63 1.45 -5.09
CA TYR A 298 2.16 1.19 -6.46
C TYR A 298 1.33 2.36 -7.01
N ILE A 299 1.00 2.29 -8.30
CA ILE A 299 0.10 3.25 -8.96
C ILE A 299 -1.22 2.54 -9.25
N ASP A 300 -2.29 3.05 -8.67
CA ASP A 300 -3.67 2.67 -8.97
C ASP A 300 -4.26 3.65 -9.99
N ASN A 301 -4.80 3.13 -11.07
CA ASN A 301 -5.46 3.90 -12.11
C ASN A 301 -6.78 3.26 -12.55
N GLU A 302 -7.37 2.41 -11.71
CA GLU A 302 -8.70 1.83 -11.93
C GLU A 302 -9.83 2.72 -11.39
N GLU A 303 -9.53 3.63 -10.46
CA GLU A 303 -10.46 4.68 -10.02
C GLU A 303 -10.67 5.72 -11.15
N ILE A 304 -11.94 6.06 -11.42
CA ILE A 304 -12.43 6.63 -12.71
C ILE A 304 -11.87 8.02 -13.06
N ASP A 305 -11.31 8.76 -12.11
CA ASP A 305 -11.05 10.19 -12.31
C ASP A 305 -9.57 10.60 -12.40
N TYR A 306 -8.63 9.87 -11.76
CA TYR A 306 -7.21 10.24 -11.75
C TYR A 306 -6.30 9.13 -11.20
N PRO A 307 -5.02 9.05 -11.63
CA PRO A 307 -4.05 8.10 -11.08
C PRO A 307 -3.69 8.43 -9.63
N LEU A 308 -3.46 7.38 -8.85
CA LEU A 308 -3.18 7.42 -7.43
C LEU A 308 -1.89 6.67 -7.14
N VAL A 309 -0.95 7.35 -6.51
CA VAL A 309 0.21 6.65 -5.93
C VAL A 309 -0.18 6.26 -4.51
N LYS A 310 -0.22 4.96 -4.24
CA LYS A 310 -0.67 4.38 -2.97
C LYS A 310 0.47 3.67 -2.26
N VAL A 311 0.57 3.86 -0.95
CA VAL A 311 1.34 2.96 -0.06
C VAL A 311 0.34 2.13 0.72
N ILE A 312 0.49 0.82 0.59
CA ILE A 312 -0.22 -0.18 1.38
C ILE A 312 0.75 -0.83 2.34
N ASP A 313 0.27 -1.16 3.52
CA ASP A 313 1.04 -1.86 4.53
C ASP A 313 0.95 -3.39 4.38
N GLY A 314 1.62 -4.12 5.27
CA GLY A 314 1.61 -5.58 5.31
C GLY A 314 0.28 -6.20 5.77
N ALA A 315 -0.72 -5.40 6.14
CA ALA A 315 -2.03 -5.87 6.56
C ALA A 315 -3.13 -5.65 5.52
N GLY A 316 -2.95 -4.78 4.52
CA GLY A 316 -4.06 -4.40 3.65
C GLY A 316 -4.32 -2.91 3.57
N VAL A 317 -3.79 -2.14 4.52
CA VAL A 317 -4.26 -0.81 4.83
C VAL A 317 -3.52 0.21 3.98
N GLU A 318 -4.28 1.06 3.30
CA GLU A 318 -3.75 2.23 2.62
C GLU A 318 -3.32 3.27 3.66
N ILE A 319 -2.03 3.59 3.69
CA ILE A 319 -1.44 4.54 4.66
C ILE A 319 -0.98 5.86 4.01
N LEU A 320 -0.82 5.87 2.69
CA LEU A 320 -0.49 7.08 1.91
C LEU A 320 -1.21 7.04 0.55
N LYS A 321 -1.80 8.17 0.15
CA LYS A 321 -2.37 8.41 -1.18
C LYS A 321 -1.89 9.76 -1.71
N ILE A 322 -1.29 9.76 -2.90
CA ILE A 322 -0.83 10.97 -3.61
C ILE A 322 -1.57 11.06 -4.95
N ASN A 323 -2.12 12.23 -5.26
CA ASN A 323 -2.79 12.53 -6.53
C ASN A 323 -2.64 14.02 -6.91
N SER A 324 -3.17 14.43 -8.07
CA SER A 324 -3.11 15.81 -8.56
C SER A 324 -3.92 16.82 -7.74
N ASP A 325 -4.98 16.36 -7.07
CA ASP A 325 -5.96 17.22 -6.39
C ASP A 325 -5.54 17.54 -4.95
N PHE A 326 -4.77 16.64 -4.33
CA PHE A 326 -4.13 16.86 -3.06
C PHE A 326 -2.90 17.77 -3.24
N LYS A 327 -2.95 18.97 -2.66
CA LYS A 327 -1.80 19.88 -2.48
C LYS A 327 -0.76 19.34 -1.47
N TYR A 328 -0.64 18.03 -1.38
CA TYR A 328 0.27 17.38 -0.48
C TYR A 328 1.66 17.41 -1.11
N GLU A 329 2.59 18.16 -0.53
CA GLU A 329 3.97 18.30 -1.03
C GLU A 329 4.98 17.53 -0.17
N GLY A 330 4.54 16.93 0.94
CA GLY A 330 5.39 16.35 1.99
C GLY A 330 6.27 17.37 2.71
N TYR A 331 7.25 16.89 3.46
CA TYR A 331 8.05 17.71 4.37
C TYR A 331 9.50 17.73 3.90
N SER A 332 10.08 18.92 3.75
CA SER A 332 11.50 19.07 3.41
C SER A 332 12.35 19.23 4.66
N PHE A 333 13.40 18.41 4.77
CA PHE A 333 14.20 18.32 6.00
C PHE A 333 15.48 19.16 5.96
N LEU A 334 15.77 19.84 4.84
CA LEU A 334 17.07 20.51 4.65
C LEU A 334 17.34 21.61 5.70
N GLU A 335 16.32 22.36 6.09
CA GLU A 335 16.47 23.45 7.06
C GLU A 335 16.64 22.94 8.50
N GLU A 336 16.12 21.76 8.80
CA GLU A 336 16.10 21.23 10.17
C GLU A 336 17.42 20.64 10.66
N TYR A 337 18.35 20.36 9.74
CA TYR A 337 19.68 19.89 10.12
C TYR A 337 20.53 20.98 10.76
N ASP A 338 20.09 22.25 10.74
CA ASP A 338 20.83 23.43 11.21
C ASP A 338 22.28 23.44 10.67
N ARG A 339 22.41 23.12 9.37
CA ARG A 339 23.70 22.99 8.70
C ARG A 339 23.73 23.76 7.40
N PRO A 340 24.88 24.37 7.05
CA PRO A 340 25.00 25.11 5.82
C PRO A 340 24.93 24.16 4.62
N LEU A 341 24.01 24.44 3.69
CA LEU A 341 23.90 23.71 2.44
C LEU A 341 25.10 23.99 1.53
N ALA A 342 25.42 23.03 0.66
CA ALA A 342 26.47 23.19 -0.35
C ALA A 342 26.08 24.16 -1.48
N PHE A 343 24.86 24.71 -1.46
CA PHE A 343 24.28 25.60 -2.46
C PHE A 343 23.27 26.56 -1.82
N ASP A 344 22.94 27.64 -2.54
CA ASP A 344 21.92 28.60 -2.13
C ASP A 344 20.50 28.13 -2.49
N ILE A 345 19.57 28.19 -1.53
CA ILE A 345 18.14 27.99 -1.79
C ILE A 345 17.53 29.32 -2.28
N PRO A 346 16.77 29.32 -3.40
CA PRO A 346 16.03 30.49 -3.86
C PRO A 346 15.12 31.09 -2.77
N LYS A 347 15.08 32.43 -2.65
CA LYS A 347 14.32 33.13 -1.58
C LYS A 347 12.84 32.77 -1.52
N ASN A 348 12.23 32.43 -2.65
CA ASN A 348 10.82 32.01 -2.76
C ASN A 348 10.56 30.55 -2.33
N LYS A 349 11.62 29.74 -2.13
CA LYS A 349 11.54 28.35 -1.68
C LYS A 349 11.86 28.18 -0.19
N LYS A 350 12.38 29.21 0.49
CA LYS A 350 12.62 29.25 1.95
C LYS A 350 11.33 29.40 2.81
N LYS A 351 10.15 29.38 2.18
CA LYS A 351 8.85 29.64 2.84
C LYS A 351 7.90 28.44 2.83
N LEU A 352 8.39 27.26 2.47
CA LEU A 352 7.63 26.01 2.57
C LEU A 352 7.85 25.43 3.98
N ASN A 353 7.31 26.13 4.99
CA ASN A 353 7.08 25.64 6.34
C ASN A 353 5.83 26.33 6.88
#